data_AF-A0A0Q9R8R5-F1
#
_entry.id   AF-A0A0Q9R8R5-F1
#
_cell.length_a   1.000
_cell.length_b   1.000
_cell.length_c   1.000
_cell.angle_alpha   90.00
_cell.angle_beta   90.00
_cell.angle_gamma   90.00
#
_symmetry.space_group_name_H-M   'P 1'
#
loop_
_entity.id
_entity.type
_entity.pdbx_description
1 polymer ?
#
loop_
_entity_poly.entity_id
_entity_poly.type
_entity_poly.pdbx_seq_one_letter_code
_entity_poly.pdbx_strand_id
1 'polypeptide(L)'
;MLDLLLITLTDKTPEPEDVKAGWTALIIFLLLALAVAGLGWSLVRQLRKAQSAKDLGLYGDEPVDREAEARARAEMDAAERDEPTR
;
A
#
# COMPACT_ATOMS: atom_id res chain seq x y z
N MET A 1 44.86 5.44 22.51
CA MET A 1 44.96 4.83 23.87
C MET A 1 44.03 5.54 24.85
N LEU A 2 44.03 6.88 24.90
CA LEU A 2 43.03 7.66 25.66
C LEU A 2 41.60 7.42 25.17
N ASP A 3 41.40 7.31 23.86
CA ASP A 3 40.07 7.06 23.26
C ASP A 3 39.49 5.70 23.67
N LEU A 4 40.34 4.67 23.76
CA LEU A 4 39.94 3.34 24.22
C LEU A 4 39.52 3.38 25.70
N LEU A 5 40.26 4.12 26.53
CA LEU A 5 39.94 4.32 27.94
C LEU A 5 38.60 5.05 28.10
N LEU A 6 38.38 6.12 27.32
CA LEU A 6 37.13 6.89 27.30
C LEU A 6 35.93 6.05 26.87
N ILE A 7 36.09 5.19 25.86
CA ILE A 7 35.06 4.25 25.41
C ILE A 7 34.71 3.26 26.53
N THR A 8 35.71 2.66 27.18
CA THR A 8 35.45 1.70 28.27
C THR A 8 34.83 2.32 29.52
N LEU A 9 35.11 3.59 29.83
CA LEU A 9 34.49 4.30 30.95
C LEU A 9 33.05 4.73 30.66
N THR A 10 32.68 4.93 29.39
CA THR A 10 31.34 5.38 28.99
C THR A 10 30.41 4.26 28.55
N ASP A 11 30.94 3.06 28.30
CA ASP A 11 30.18 1.87 27.92
C ASP A 11 29.46 1.27 29.13
N LYS A 12 28.41 1.95 29.59
CA LYS A 12 27.45 1.36 30.53
C LYS A 12 26.65 0.33 29.74
N THR A 13 26.90 -0.95 30.01
CA THR A 13 26.01 -2.02 29.53
C THR A 13 24.60 -1.69 30.00
N PRO A 14 23.64 -1.48 29.08
CA PRO A 14 22.29 -1.09 29.46
C PRO A 14 21.68 -2.18 30.34
N GLU A 15 21.05 -1.77 31.43
CA GLU A 15 20.37 -2.71 32.30
C GLU A 15 19.15 -3.28 31.55
N PRO A 16 18.73 -4.52 31.82
CA PRO A 16 17.66 -5.19 31.08
C PRO A 16 16.32 -4.43 31.08
N GLU A 17 16.19 -3.43 31.94
CA GLU A 17 15.03 -2.56 32.07
C GLU A 17 15.09 -1.24 31.30
N ASP A 18 16.26 -0.87 30.75
CA ASP A 18 16.44 0.30 29.88
C ASP A 18 15.79 0.10 28.50
N VAL A 19 15.55 -1.16 28.10
CA VAL A 19 14.86 -1.55 26.86
C VAL A 19 13.35 -1.74 27.05
N LYS A 20 12.72 -0.97 27.95
CA LYS A 20 11.26 -0.84 27.94
C LYS A 20 10.89 0.21 26.90
N ALA A 21 10.28 -0.22 25.79
CA ALA A 21 9.63 0.67 24.84
C ALA A 21 8.55 1.47 25.59
N GLY A 22 8.94 2.65 26.07
CA GLY A 22 8.02 3.54 26.77
C GLY A 22 6.86 3.93 25.85
N TRP A 23 5.77 4.41 26.45
CA TRP A 23 4.60 4.90 25.74
C TRP A 23 4.95 5.88 24.60
N THR A 24 6.02 6.65 24.73
CA THR A 24 6.55 7.53 23.68
C THR A 24 6.96 6.78 22.41
N ALA A 25 7.66 5.64 22.52
CA ALA A 25 8.07 4.84 21.37
C ALA A 25 6.85 4.26 20.65
N LEU A 26 5.83 3.83 21.40
CA LEU A 26 4.55 3.38 20.85
C LEU A 26 3.85 4.51 20.07
N ILE A 27 3.80 5.72 20.63
CA ILE A 27 3.21 6.88 19.95
C ILE A 27 3.93 7.18 18.64
N ILE A 28 5.27 7.22 18.64
CA ILE A 28 6.05 7.45 17.43
C ILE A 28 5.75 6.37 16.39
N PHE A 29 5.67 5.10 16.78
CA PHE A 29 5.34 4.01 15.87
C PHE A 29 3.95 4.18 15.24
N LEU A 30 2.94 4.56 16.03
CA LEU A 30 1.60 4.81 15.51
C LEU A 30 1.56 6.00 14.56
N LEU A 31 2.30 7.08 14.85
CA LEU A 31 2.43 8.22 13.95
C LEU A 31 3.08 7.83 12.62
N LEU A 32 4.13 6.99 12.65
CA LEU A 32 4.75 6.46 11.45
C LEU A 32 3.80 5.58 10.65
N ALA A 33 3.03 4.71 11.31
CA ALA A 33 2.02 3.88 10.66
C ALA A 33 0.93 4.74 9.98
N LEU A 34 0.44 5.78 10.66
CA LEU A 34 -0.50 6.75 10.12
C LEU A 34 0.08 7.52 8.93
N ALA A 35 1.35 7.92 8.99
CA ALA A 35 2.02 8.60 7.89
C ALA A 35 2.09 7.71 6.63
N VAL A 36 2.47 6.44 6.80
CA VAL A 36 2.52 5.47 5.69
C VAL A 36 1.11 5.20 5.15
N ALA A 37 0.12 4.98 6.02
CA ALA A 37 -1.26 4.77 5.61
C ALA A 37 -1.83 5.98 4.84
N GLY A 38 -1.56 7.19 5.34
CA GLY A 38 -1.95 8.44 4.68
C GLY A 38 -1.30 8.62 3.31
N LEU A 39 -0.01 8.30 3.18
CA LEU A 39 0.71 8.36 1.91
C LEU A 39 0.16 7.34 0.91
N GLY A 40 -0.03 6.09 1.36
CA GLY A 40 -0.63 5.03 0.55
C GLY A 40 -2.04 5.39 0.07
N TRP A 41 -2.87 5.90 0.97
CA TRP A 41 -4.22 6.36 0.62
C TRP A 41 -4.20 7.53 -0.37
N SER A 42 -3.31 8.50 -0.19
CA SER A 42 -3.15 9.64 -1.10
C SER A 42 -2.77 9.18 -2.50
N LEU A 43 -1.80 8.27 -2.61
CA LEU A 43 -1.36 7.70 -3.89
C LEU A 43 -2.48 6.92 -4.57
N VAL A 44 -3.13 5.99 -3.85
CA VAL A 44 -4.24 5.19 -4.39
C VAL A 44 -5.40 6.07 -4.84
N ARG A 45 -5.72 7.12 -4.08
CA ARG A 45 -6.77 8.09 -4.44
C ARG A 45 -6.43 8.82 -5.74
N GLN A 46 -5.17 9.21 -5.95
CA GLN A 46 -4.75 9.86 -7.19
C GLN A 46 -4.81 8.91 -8.39
N LEU A 47 -4.35 7.66 -8.22
CA LEU A 47 -4.43 6.63 -9.27
C LEU A 47 -5.89 6.32 -9.66
N ARG A 48 -6.78 6.18 -8.69
CA ARG A 48 -8.22 5.94 -8.94
C ARG A 48 -8.87 7.09 -9.68
N LYS A 49 -8.50 8.34 -9.37
CA LYS A 49 -9.00 9.52 -10.09
C LYS A 49 -8.53 9.52 -11.54
N ALA A 50 -7.26 9.22 -11.78
CA ALA A 50 -6.72 9.13 -13.14
C ALA A 50 -7.43 8.03 -13.95
N GLN A 51 -7.65 6.85 -13.35
CA GLN A 51 -8.43 5.77 -13.98
C GLN A 51 -9.87 6.20 -14.29
N SER A 52 -10.57 6.84 -13.35
CA SER A 52 -11.94 7.31 -13.62
C SER A 52 -12.00 8.35 -14.75
N ALA A 53 -10.99 9.22 -14.87
CA ALA A 53 -10.93 10.18 -15.97
C ALA A 53 -10.67 9.47 -17.32
N LYS A 54 -9.90 8.39 -17.32
CA LYS A 54 -9.71 7.52 -18.47
C LYS A 54 -10.99 6.79 -18.85
N ASP A 55 -11.67 6.14 -17.90
CA ASP A 55 -12.90 5.40 -18.14
C ASP A 55 -14.01 6.30 -18.72
N LEU A 56 -14.02 7.58 -18.34
CA LEU A 56 -14.92 8.61 -18.87
C LEU A 56 -14.53 9.11 -20.28
N GLY A 57 -13.49 8.57 -20.91
CA GLY A 57 -13.06 8.95 -22.26
C GLY A 57 -12.38 10.33 -22.34
N LEU A 58 -12.00 10.93 -21.21
CA LEU A 58 -11.48 12.31 -21.17
C LEU A 58 -10.09 12.45 -21.83
N TYR A 59 -9.43 11.32 -22.14
CA TYR A 59 -8.15 11.26 -22.86
C TYR A 59 -8.28 10.90 -24.35
N GLY A 60 -9.51 10.91 -24.90
CA GLY A 60 -9.74 10.61 -26.32
C GLY A 60 -10.04 9.13 -26.64
N ASP A 61 -10.23 8.31 -25.61
CA ASP A 61 -10.74 6.93 -25.73
C ASP A 61 -12.29 6.94 -25.73
N GLU A 62 -12.93 5.96 -26.38
CA GLU A 62 -14.38 5.75 -26.24
C GLU A 62 -14.72 5.42 -24.76
N PRO A 63 -15.80 6.00 -24.20
CA PRO A 63 -16.17 5.75 -22.81
C PRO A 63 -16.46 4.25 -22.59
N VAL A 64 -15.84 3.67 -21.57
CA VAL A 64 -15.99 2.24 -21.27
C VAL A 64 -17.30 2.01 -20.54
N ASP A 65 -18.24 1.32 -21.18
CA ASP A 65 -19.45 0.80 -20.53
C ASP A 65 -19.15 -0.55 -19.87
N ARG A 66 -18.94 -0.52 -18.55
CA ARG A 66 -18.63 -1.72 -17.77
C ARG A 66 -19.78 -2.72 -17.69
N GLU A 67 -21.03 -2.29 -17.88
CA GLU A 67 -22.15 -3.22 -17.95
C GLU A 67 -22.17 -3.96 -19.29
N ALA A 68 -21.86 -3.26 -20.39
CA ALA A 68 -21.72 -3.88 -21.71
C ALA A 68 -20.55 -4.88 -21.74
N GLU A 69 -19.39 -4.54 -21.18
CA GLU A 69 -18.25 -5.47 -21.06
C GLU A 69 -18.60 -6.68 -20.20
N ALA A 70 -19.27 -6.49 -19.05
CA ALA A 70 -19.64 -7.60 -18.16
C ALA A 70 -20.64 -8.56 -18.83
N ARG A 71 -21.60 -8.03 -19.60
CA ARG A 71 -22.55 -8.84 -20.39
C ARG A 71 -21.83 -9.59 -21.50
N ALA A 72 -20.99 -8.93 -22.29
CA ALA A 72 -20.23 -9.57 -23.36
C ALA A 72 -19.32 -10.70 -22.82
N ARG A 73 -18.69 -10.47 -21.66
CA ARG A 73 -17.84 -11.46 -20.98
C ARG A 73 -18.66 -12.66 -20.47
N ALA A 74 -19.84 -12.40 -19.89
CA ALA A 74 -20.75 -13.46 -19.46
C ALA A 74 -21.32 -14.26 -20.64
N GLU A 75 -21.60 -13.62 -21.77
CA GLU A 75 -22.04 -14.28 -23.01
C GLU A 75 -20.93 -15.14 -23.61
N MET A 76 -19.67 -14.68 -23.62
CA MET A 76 -18.51 -15.48 -24.00
C MET A 76 -18.32 -16.68 -23.07
N ASP A 77 -18.39 -16.49 -21.75
CA ASP A 77 -18.28 -17.56 -20.76
C ASP A 77 -19.44 -18.59 -20.84
N ALA A 78 -20.60 -18.18 -21.38
CA ALA A 78 -21.72 -19.07 -21.65
C ALA A 78 -21.53 -19.81 -22.98
N ALA A 79 -21.05 -19.13 -24.03
CA ALA A 79 -20.76 -19.72 -25.32
C ALA A 79 -19.62 -20.75 -25.25
N GLU A 80 -18.58 -20.50 -24.45
CA GLU A 80 -17.47 -21.44 -24.25
C GLU A 80 -17.89 -22.65 -23.40
N ARG A 81 -18.89 -22.50 -22.52
CA ARG A 81 -19.50 -23.63 -21.80
C ARG A 81 -20.38 -24.51 -22.69
N ASP A 82 -20.95 -23.93 -23.74
CA ASP A 82 -21.81 -24.62 -24.72
C ASP A 82 -21.01 -25.20 -25.90
N GLU A 83 -19.68 -25.01 -25.97
CA GLU A 83 -18.83 -25.68 -26.97
C GLU A 83 -18.63 -27.16 -26.58
N PRO A 84 -19.24 -28.14 -27.28
CA PRO A 84 -19.00 -29.54 -27.00
C PRO A 84 -17.61 -29.87 -27.54
N THR A 85 -16.69 -30.24 -26.64
CA THR A 85 -15.34 -30.74 -26.94
C THR A 85 -15.37 -31.64 -28.18
N ARG A 86 -14.85 -31.11 -29.29
CA ARG A 86 -14.80 -31.79 -30.60
C ARG A 86 -13.59 -32.70 -30.70
#